data_AF-A0A453HX50-F1
#
_entry.id   AF-A0A453HX50-F1
#
_cell.length_a   1.000
_cell.length_b   1.000
_cell.length_c   1.000
_cell.angle_alpha   90.00
_cell.angle_beta   90.00
_cell.angle_gamma   90.00
#
_symmetry.space_group_name_H-M   'P 1'
#
loop_
_entity.id
_entity.type
_entity.pdbx_description
1 polymer ?
#
loop_
_entity_poly.entity_id
_entity_poly.type
_entity_poly.pdbx_seq_one_letter_code
_entity_poly.pdbx_strand_id
1 'polypeptide(L)' 'AHVTFKWLWKTKCTPKIKVFGWFLLSDRLNTRNMLKRRHYNIGTNLDCLLCELHIEETVEHLFFHCTFSKECWCL' A
#
# COMPACT_ATOMS: atom_id res chain seq x y z
N ALA A 1 6.42 -1.32 -21.10
CA ALA A 1 6.41 -1.23 -19.62
C ALA A 1 6.12 0.22 -19.22
N HIS A 2 5.31 0.45 -18.19
CA HIS A 2 4.95 1.80 -17.73
C HIS A 2 6.21 2.64 -17.41
N VAL A 3 6.27 3.90 -17.86
CA VAL A 3 7.47 4.76 -17.75
C VAL A 3 7.97 4.90 -16.31
N THR A 4 7.04 4.90 -15.35
CA THR A 4 7.33 4.98 -13.91
C THR A 4 8.21 3.83 -13.42
N PHE A 5 8.08 2.62 -13.97
CA PHE A 5 8.93 1.50 -13.55
C PHE A 5 10.39 1.71 -13.95
N LYS A 6 10.65 2.33 -15.12
CA LYS A 6 12.01 2.68 -15.52
C LYS A 6 12.64 3.66 -14.54
N TRP A 7 11.86 4.59 -14.00
CA TRP A 7 12.33 5.55 -13.00
C TRP A 7 12.61 4.88 -11.67
N LEU A 8 11.68 4.04 -11.20
CA LEU A 8 11.83 3.25 -9.99
C LEU A 8 13.12 2.40 -10.00
N TRP A 9 13.40 1.68 -11.09
CA TRP A 9 14.59 0.83 -11.17
C TRP A 9 15.91 1.62 -11.25
N LYS A 10 15.86 2.87 -11.73
CA LYS A 10 17.02 3.79 -11.75
C LYS A 10 17.34 4.43 -10.40
N THR A 11 16.42 4.41 -9.43
CA THR A 11 16.65 5.02 -8.12
C THR A 11 17.86 4.39 -7.40
N LYS A 12 18.58 5.19 -6.61
CA LYS A 12 19.71 4.73 -5.78
C LYS A 12 19.21 4.29 -4.40
N CYS A 13 18.48 3.18 -4.35
CA CYS A 13 18.02 2.57 -3.10
C CYS A 13 18.22 1.05 -3.14
N THR A 14 18.03 0.40 -1.99
CA THR A 14 18.19 -1.05 -1.88
C THR A 14 17.15 -1.77 -2.74
N PRO A 15 17.47 -2.96 -3.31
CA PRO A 15 16.54 -3.73 -4.13
C PRO A 15 15.19 -3.99 -3.45
N LYS A 16 15.19 -4.17 -2.11
CA LYS A 16 13.97 -4.37 -1.31
C LYS A 16 12.99 -3.19 -1.45
N ILE A 17 13.49 -1.95 -1.43
CA ILE A 17 12.66 -0.74 -1.61
C ILE A 17 12.13 -0.64 -3.04
N LYS A 18 12.94 -1.01 -4.05
CA LYS A 18 12.50 -1.03 -5.45
C LYS A 18 11.37 -2.05 -5.68
N VAL A 19 11.52 -3.26 -5.16
CA VAL A 19 10.47 -4.30 -5.25
C VAL A 19 9.20 -3.85 -4.54
N PHE A 20 9.33 -3.26 -3.36
CA PHE A 20 8.19 -2.71 -2.63
C PHE A 20 7.47 -1.61 -3.43
N GLY A 21 8.21 -0.64 -3.99
CA GLY A 21 7.64 0.41 -4.83
C GLY A 21 6.98 -0.15 -6.10
N TRP A 22 7.50 -1.24 -6.66
CA TRP A 22 6.88 -1.90 -7.80
C TRP A 22 5.54 -2.55 -7.43
N PHE A 23 5.45 -3.20 -6.27
CA PHE A 23 4.18 -3.72 -5.76
C PHE A 23 3.18 -2.62 -5.44
N LEU A 24 3.65 -1.53 -4.83
CA LEU A 24 2.83 -0.34 -4.55
C LEU A 24 2.20 0.21 -5.84
N LEU A 25 3.03 0.47 -6.86
CA LEU A 25 2.59 1.04 -8.15
C LEU A 25 1.77 0.07 -9.01
N SER A 26 1.79 -1.22 -8.70
CA SER A 26 1.04 -2.25 -9.43
C SER A 26 -0.28 -2.62 -8.75
N ASP A 27 -0.66 -1.91 -7.67
CA ASP A 27 -1.78 -2.27 -6.78
C ASP A 27 -1.69 -3.74 -6.31
N ARG A 28 -0.51 -4.14 -5.82
CA ARG A 28 -0.22 -5.53 -5.44
C ARG A 28 0.12 -5.76 -3.97
N LEU A 29 0.07 -4.71 -3.16
CA LEU A 29 0.26 -4.83 -1.71
C LEU A 29 -0.90 -5.59 -1.06
N ASN A 30 -0.63 -6.17 0.11
CA ASN A 30 -1.61 -6.96 0.86
C ASN A 30 -2.52 -6.08 1.73
N THR A 31 -3.17 -5.09 1.12
CA THR A 31 -4.25 -4.35 1.79
C THR A 31 -5.48 -5.25 1.91
N ARG A 32 -6.35 -5.01 2.91
CA ARG A 32 -7.59 -5.79 3.06
C ARG A 32 -8.45 -5.75 1.79
N ASN A 33 -8.54 -4.58 1.15
CA ASN A 33 -9.24 -4.45 -0.13
C ASN A 33 -8.65 -5.38 -1.21
N MET A 34 -7.32 -5.43 -1.35
CA MET A 34 -6.65 -6.30 -2.32
C MET A 34 -6.79 -7.79 -1.99
N LEU A 35 -6.67 -8.15 -0.71
CA LEU A 35 -6.87 -9.53 -0.25
C LEU A 35 -8.29 -10.03 -0.56
N LYS A 36 -9.32 -9.19 -0.34
CA LYS A 36 -10.70 -9.48 -0.74
C LYS A 36 -10.84 -9.66 -2.25
N ARG A 37 -10.26 -8.76 -3.05
CA ARG A 37 -10.28 -8.87 -4.54
C ARG A 37 -9.62 -10.14 -5.06
N ARG A 38 -8.63 -10.67 -4.32
CA ARG A 38 -7.96 -11.94 -4.62
C ARG A 38 -8.64 -13.16 -4.00
N HIS A 39 -9.82 -12.99 -3.40
CA HIS A 39 -10.61 -14.06 -2.79
C HIS A 39 -9.92 -14.78 -1.61
N TYR A 40 -9.05 -14.08 -0.87
CA TYR A 40 -8.56 -14.59 0.40
C TYR A 40 -9.65 -14.53 1.47
N ASN A 41 -9.66 -15.51 2.38
CA ASN A 41 -10.58 -15.52 3.51
C ASN A 41 -10.07 -14.58 4.63
N ILE A 42 -10.55 -13.33 4.63
CA ILE A 42 -10.17 -12.30 5.61
C ILE A 42 -11.36 -11.82 6.47
N GLY A 43 -12.49 -12.51 6.41
CA GLY A 43 -13.76 -12.05 6.99
C GLY A 43 -14.43 -10.92 6.20
N THR A 44 -15.38 -10.23 6.82
CA THR A 44 -16.16 -9.14 6.21
C THR A 44 -15.60 -7.75 6.51
N ASN A 45 -14.74 -7.63 7.52
CA ASN A 45 -14.16 -6.35 7.92
C ASN A 45 -12.98 -5.98 7.02
N LEU A 46 -13.11 -4.85 6.32
CA LEU A 46 -12.09 -4.29 5.43
C LEU A 46 -11.42 -3.05 5.99
N ASP A 47 -11.74 -2.67 7.22
CA ASP A 47 -11.29 -1.43 7.83
C ASP A 47 -9.78 -1.45 8.05
N CYS A 48 -9.16 -0.28 7.87
CA CYS A 48 -7.79 -0.06 8.23
C CYS A 48 -7.61 -0.17 9.74
N LEU A 49 -6.78 -1.11 10.16
CA LEU A 49 -6.52 -1.37 11.58
C LEU A 49 -5.62 -0.31 12.23
N LEU A 50 -5.01 0.58 11.45
CA LEU A 50 -4.00 1.51 11.92
C LEU A 50 -4.56 2.86 12.35
N CYS A 51 -5.73 3.28 11.86
CA CYS A 51 -6.27 4.62 12.12
C CYS A 51 -7.55 4.68 12.94
N GLU A 52 -8.17 3.55 13.29
CA GLU A 52 -9.46 3.48 14.04
C GLU A 52 -10.65 4.22 13.39
N LEU A 53 -10.48 4.80 12.20
CA LEU A 53 -11.50 5.60 11.51
C LEU A 53 -12.61 4.77 10.83
N HIS A 54 -12.59 3.44 10.93
CA HIS A 54 -13.53 2.54 10.22
C HIS A 54 -13.62 2.83 8.71
N ILE A 55 -12.48 3.07 8.08
CA ILE A 55 -12.35 3.31 6.63
C ILE A 55 -11.71 2.09 5.98
N GLU A 56 -12.21 1.69 4.82
CA GLU A 56 -11.64 0.59 4.04
C GLU A 56 -10.13 0.76 3.78
N GLU A 57 -9.36 -0.28 4.07
CA GLU A 57 -7.93 -0.32 3.84
C GLU A 57 -7.63 -0.53 2.35
N THR A 58 -7.39 0.57 1.66
CA THR A 58 -6.85 0.64 0.30
C THR A 58 -5.39 1.07 0.33
N VAL A 59 -4.68 0.99 -0.80
CA VAL A 59 -3.30 1.50 -0.90
C VAL A 59 -3.29 3.01 -0.70
N GLU A 60 -4.25 3.71 -1.29
CA GLU A 60 -4.39 5.16 -1.16
C GLU A 60 -4.63 5.56 0.29
N HIS A 61 -5.55 4.86 0.97
CA HIS A 61 -5.79 5.10 2.38
C HIS A 61 -4.55 4.82 3.21
N LEU A 62 -3.99 3.61 3.10
CA LEU A 62 -2.86 3.16 3.92
C LEU A 62 -1.65 4.09 3.81
N PHE A 63 -1.32 4.62 2.64
CA PHE A 63 -0.12 5.46 2.47
C PHE A 63 -0.37 6.96 2.60
N PHE A 64 -1.55 7.47 2.22
CA PHE A 64 -1.76 8.91 2.09
C PHE A 64 -2.86 9.48 2.99
N HIS A 65 -3.87 8.69 3.39
CA HIS A 65 -5.01 9.21 4.16
C HIS A 65 -5.03 8.76 5.62
N CYS A 66 -4.48 7.57 5.91
CA CYS A 66 -4.38 6.98 7.24
C CYS A 66 -3.65 7.92 8.20
N THR A 67 -4.24 8.19 9.36
CA THR A 67 -3.68 9.08 10.40
C THR A 67 -2.34 8.57 10.91
N PHE A 68 -2.25 7.27 11.22
CA PHE A 68 -1.00 6.63 11.62
C PHE A 68 0.12 6.81 10.59
N SER A 69 -0.18 6.58 9.30
CA SER A 69 0.84 6.74 8.27
C SER A 69 1.26 8.18 8.08
N LYS A 70 0.33 9.15 8.18
CA LYS A 70 0.67 10.58 8.17
C LYS A 70 1.63 10.94 9.30
N GLU A 71 1.40 10.42 10.50
CA GLU A 71 2.33 10.61 11.64
C GLU A 71 3.71 10.03 11.32
N CYS A 72 3.77 8.85 10.71
CA CYS A 72 5.03 8.24 10.30
C CYS A 72 5.80 9.06 9.25
N TRP A 73 5.12 9.80 8.36
CA TRP A 73 5.76 10.66 7.35
C TRP A 73 6.20 12.02 7.89
N CYS A 74 5.58 12.48 8.97
CA CYS A 74 5.90 13.76 9.60
C CYS A 74 7.13 13.69 10.55
N LEU A 75 7.65 12.47 10.78
CA LEU A 75 8.89 12.21 11.53
C LEU A 75 10.11 12.28 10.61
#